data_AF-A0A7V2V922-F1
#
_entry.id   AF-A0A7V2V922-F1
#
_cell.length_a   1.000
_cell.length_b   1.000
_cell.length_c   1.000
_cell.angle_alpha   90.00
_cell.angle_beta   90.00
_cell.angle_gamma   90.00
#
_symmetry.space_group_name_H-M   'P 1'
#
loop_
_entity.id
_entity.type
_entity.pdbx_description
1 polymer ?
#
loop_
_entity_poly.entity_id
_entity_poly.type
_entity_poly.pdbx_seq_one_letter_code
_entity_poly.pdbx_strand_id
1 'polypeptide(L)'
;MVDTSSTPKDGENTWLWLIKIISGLTLIIILFIHLYVNHLLAPEGLLDFNGVIAYFQNPIVPIMEGTFLVFVVVHSLLGLRAIILDLNPSRKAMVVWNSLLTVFGLSAIVYGIWLLTSIVAQG
;
A
#
# COMPACT_ATOMS: atom_id res chain seq x y z
N MET A 1 -39.54 -11.39 -2.48
CA MET A 1 -38.18 -11.28 -3.04
C MET A 1 -38.25 -10.14 -4.04
N VAL A 2 -37.47 -9.08 -3.86
CA VAL A 2 -37.48 -7.96 -4.82
C VAL A 2 -36.55 -8.36 -5.97
N ASP A 3 -37.11 -8.72 -7.12
CA ASP A 3 -36.37 -9.11 -8.34
C ASP A 3 -35.81 -7.89 -9.08
N THR A 4 -35.18 -6.96 -8.36
CA THR A 4 -34.44 -5.87 -8.99
C THR A 4 -33.00 -6.29 -9.16
N SER A 5 -32.52 -6.31 -10.40
CA SER A 5 -31.09 -6.49 -10.69
C SER A 5 -30.28 -5.40 -9.99
N SER A 6 -29.13 -5.78 -9.41
CA SER A 6 -28.21 -4.80 -8.86
C SER A 6 -27.67 -3.92 -9.98
N THR A 7 -27.74 -2.60 -9.80
CA THR A 7 -27.10 -1.65 -10.72
C THR A 7 -25.62 -1.52 -10.38
N PRO A 8 -24.73 -1.37 -11.38
CA PRO A 8 -23.33 -1.08 -11.12
C PRO A 8 -23.17 0.19 -10.30
N LYS A 9 -22.25 0.17 -9.33
CA LYS A 9 -21.93 1.36 -8.53
C LYS A 9 -21.13 2.35 -9.36
N ASP A 10 -21.69 3.53 -9.59
CA ASP A 10 -20.97 4.60 -10.29
C ASP A 10 -19.65 4.93 -9.58
N GLY A 11 -18.56 4.93 -10.34
CA GLY A 11 -17.21 5.20 -9.83
C GLY A 11 -16.43 3.98 -9.34
N GLU A 12 -17.00 2.77 -9.35
CA GLU A 12 -16.24 1.53 -9.16
C GLU A 12 -16.24 0.73 -10.48
N ASN A 13 -15.06 0.39 -11.00
CA ASN A 13 -14.94 -0.36 -12.25
C ASN A 13 -14.16 -1.66 -12.04
N THR A 14 -14.24 -2.56 -13.02
CA THR A 14 -13.60 -3.89 -12.96
C THR A 14 -12.10 -3.81 -12.71
N TRP A 15 -11.41 -2.78 -13.23
CA TRP A 15 -9.97 -2.62 -13.04
C TRP A 15 -9.60 -2.24 -11.61
N LEU A 16 -10.32 -1.29 -11.01
CA LEU A 16 -10.13 -0.90 -9.61
C LEU A 16 -10.38 -2.09 -8.67
N TRP A 17 -11.40 -2.90 -8.98
CA TRP A 17 -11.66 -4.15 -8.26
C TRP A 17 -10.52 -5.16 -8.42
N LEU A 18 -10.06 -5.42 -9.65
CA LEU A 18 -8.94 -6.34 -9.92
C LEU A 18 -7.66 -5.92 -9.18
N ILE A 19 -7.33 -4.62 -9.18
CA ILE A 19 -6.16 -4.10 -8.46
C ILE A 19 -6.27 -4.39 -6.97
N LYS A 20 -7.44 -4.21 -6.34
CA LYS A 20 -7.65 -4.52 -4.91
C LYS A 20 -7.40 -6.00 -4.61
N ILE A 21 -7.92 -6.90 -5.45
CA ILE A 21 -7.75 -8.35 -5.28
C ILE A 21 -6.27 -8.74 -5.40
N ILE A 22 -5.63 -8.34 -6.50
CA ILE A 22 -4.22 -8.67 -6.75
C ILE A 22 -3.35 -8.10 -5.64
N SER A 23 -3.54 -6.81 -5.30
CA SER A 23 -2.76 -6.18 -4.24
C SER A 23 -3.00 -6.80 -2.87
N GLY A 24 -4.23 -7.16 -2.52
CA GLY A 24 -4.53 -7.82 -1.25
C GLY A 24 -3.84 -9.18 -1.13
N LEU A 25 -3.89 -10.00 -2.18
CA LEU A 25 -3.20 -11.30 -2.21
C LEU A 25 -1.68 -11.13 -2.13
N THR A 26 -1.12 -10.19 -2.88
CA THR A 26 0.31 -9.85 -2.80
C THR A 26 0.70 -9.42 -1.39
N LEU A 27 -0.13 -8.60 -0.74
CA LEU A 27 0.14 -8.10 0.61
C LEU A 27 0.11 -9.21 1.67
N ILE A 28 -0.76 -10.22 1.57
CA ILE A 28 -0.76 -11.34 2.51
C ILE A 28 0.63 -12.00 2.57
N ILE A 29 1.24 -12.23 1.41
CA ILE A 29 2.54 -12.88 1.30
C ILE A 29 3.66 -11.95 1.81
N ILE A 30 3.70 -10.71 1.30
CA ILE A 30 4.80 -9.78 1.60
C ILE A 30 4.75 -9.30 3.05
N LEU A 31 3.55 -9.00 3.57
CA LEU A 31 3.39 -8.60 4.98
C LEU A 31 3.85 -9.71 5.92
N PHE A 32 3.55 -10.97 5.61
CA PHE A 32 4.03 -12.10 6.42
C PHE A 32 5.56 -12.17 6.45
N ILE A 33 6.21 -12.06 5.27
CA ILE A 33 7.67 -12.04 5.16
C ILE A 33 8.25 -10.87 5.95
N HIS A 34 7.70 -9.66 5.78
CA HIS A 34 8.12 -8.46 6.50
C HIS A 34 8.04 -8.67 8.01
N LEU A 35 6.89 -9.15 8.52
CA LEU A 35 6.71 -9.37 9.96
C LEU A 35 7.66 -10.43 10.50
N TYR A 36 7.79 -11.55 9.79
CA TYR A 36 8.66 -12.65 10.21
C TYR A 36 10.13 -12.24 10.26
N VAL A 37 10.64 -11.62 9.19
CA VAL A 37 12.05 -11.24 9.09
C VAL A 37 12.39 -10.10 10.05
N ASN A 38 11.58 -9.03 10.05
CA ASN A 38 11.91 -7.82 10.82
C ASN A 38 11.59 -7.93 12.31
N HIS A 39 10.62 -8.76 12.71
CA HIS A 39 10.17 -8.84 14.10
C HIS A 39 10.38 -10.20 14.78
N LEU A 40 10.58 -11.31 14.06
CA LEU A 40 10.71 -12.64 14.67
C LEU A 40 12.08 -13.28 14.49
N LEU A 41 12.77 -13.05 13.35
CA LEU A 41 14.11 -13.59 13.12
C LEU A 41 15.24 -12.71 13.69
N ALA A 42 15.04 -11.40 13.77
CA ALA A 42 16.00 -10.51 14.39
C ALA A 42 15.93 -10.68 15.93
N PRO A 43 17.03 -11.08 16.63
CA PRO A 43 17.01 -11.44 18.06
C PRO A 43 16.46 -10.36 18.99
N GLU A 44 16.57 -9.09 18.60
CA GLU A 44 16.05 -7.92 19.32
C GLU A 44 14.98 -7.16 18.49
N GLY A 45 14.68 -7.60 17.26
CA GLY A 45 14.06 -6.75 16.23
C GLY A 45 15.07 -5.75 15.63
N LEU A 46 14.81 -5.22 14.43
CA LEU A 46 15.60 -4.10 13.89
C LEU A 46 15.28 -2.80 14.65
N LEU A 47 15.86 -2.63 15.85
CA LEU A 47 15.54 -1.53 16.76
C LEU A 47 16.55 -0.40 16.78
N ASP A 48 17.72 -0.57 16.17
CA ASP A 48 18.73 0.48 16.05
C ASP A 48 19.08 0.79 14.59
N PHE A 49 19.62 1.99 14.39
CA PHE A 49 19.93 2.54 13.07
C PHE A 49 20.96 1.70 12.30
N ASN A 50 21.99 1.18 12.99
CA ASN A 50 23.03 0.39 12.35
C ASN A 50 22.48 -0.98 11.90
N GLY A 51 21.58 -1.57 12.71
CA GLY A 51 20.84 -2.76 12.36
C GLY A 51 20.00 -2.57 11.10
N VAL A 52 19.31 -1.43 10.98
CA VAL A 52 18.56 -1.09 9.75
C VAL A 52 19.49 -0.95 8.56
N ILE A 53 20.61 -0.23 8.67
CA ILE A 53 21.58 -0.13 7.57
C ILE A 53 22.06 -1.52 7.14
N ALA A 54 22.50 -2.35 8.09
CA ALA A 54 22.99 -3.70 7.81
C ALA A 54 21.92 -4.60 7.16
N TYR A 55 20.65 -4.47 7.57
CA TYR A 55 19.53 -5.18 6.95
C TYR A 55 19.34 -4.78 5.48
N PHE A 56 19.38 -3.48 5.18
CA PHE A 56 19.22 -2.95 3.83
C PHE A 56 20.43 -3.23 2.91
N GLN A 57 21.56 -3.71 3.44
CA GLN A 57 22.68 -4.19 2.63
C GLN A 57 22.41 -5.51 1.92
N ASN A 58 21.41 -6.29 2.34
CA ASN A 58 20.95 -7.43 1.54
C ASN A 58 20.16 -6.91 0.33
N PRO A 59 20.58 -7.15 -0.93
CA PRO A 59 19.97 -6.55 -2.11
C PRO A 59 18.50 -6.95 -2.33
N ILE A 60 18.04 -8.06 -1.74
CA ILE A 60 16.64 -8.49 -1.82
C ILE A 60 15.74 -7.62 -0.94
N VAL A 61 16.27 -7.08 0.16
CA VAL A 61 15.50 -6.31 1.14
C VAL A 61 14.91 -5.02 0.54
N PRO A 62 15.69 -4.13 -0.11
CA PRO A 62 15.14 -2.93 -0.74
C PRO A 62 14.09 -3.23 -1.81
N ILE A 63 14.25 -4.35 -2.54
CA ILE A 63 13.28 -4.78 -3.55
C ILE A 63 11.97 -5.19 -2.89
N MET A 64 12.05 -5.99 -1.81
CA MET A 64 10.89 -6.47 -1.06
C MET A 64 10.16 -5.31 -0.38
N GLU A 65 10.87 -4.47 0.38
CA GLU A 65 10.28 -3.32 1.11
C GLU A 65 9.74 -2.25 0.15
N GLY A 66 10.42 -1.99 -0.97
CA GLY A 66 9.94 -1.08 -2.00
C GLY A 66 8.68 -1.59 -2.71
N THR A 67 8.62 -2.90 -2.98
CA THR A 67 7.39 -3.54 -3.51
C THR A 67 6.27 -3.46 -2.48
N PHE A 68 6.57 -3.78 -1.21
CA PHE A 68 5.61 -3.71 -0.12
C PHE A 68 5.00 -2.30 -0.01
N LEU A 69 5.84 -1.26 0.01
CA LEU A 69 5.43 0.15 0.06
C LEU A 69 4.41 0.50 -1.03
N VAL A 70 4.70 0.17 -2.29
CA VAL A 70 3.80 0.50 -3.40
C VAL A 70 2.46 -0.21 -3.24
N PHE A 71 2.49 -1.51 -2.94
CA PHE A 71 1.28 -2.32 -2.83
C PHE A 71 0.43 -1.91 -1.62
N VAL A 72 1.03 -1.63 -0.46
CA VAL A 72 0.28 -1.28 0.75
C VAL A 72 -0.37 0.09 0.63
N VAL A 73 0.30 1.07 0.02
CA VAL A 73 -0.26 2.40 -0.25
C VAL A 73 -1.40 2.30 -1.26
N VAL A 74 -1.21 1.60 -2.38
CA VAL A 74 -2.27 1.45 -3.39
C VAL A 74 -3.49 0.72 -2.81
N HIS A 75 -3.28 -0.40 -2.11
CA HIS A 75 -4.36 -1.19 -1.54
C HIS A 75 -5.16 -0.41 -0.49
N SER A 76 -4.47 0.24 0.45
CA SER A 76 -5.12 1.00 1.52
C SER A 76 -5.94 2.18 0.99
N LEU A 77 -5.41 2.92 0.01
CA LEU A 77 -6.11 4.09 -0.54
C LEU A 77 -7.27 3.71 -1.46
N LEU A 78 -7.15 2.62 -2.22
CA LEU A 78 -8.29 2.09 -2.98
C LEU A 78 -9.38 1.50 -2.07
N GLY A 79 -9.00 0.90 -0.95
CA GLY A 79 -9.93 0.47 0.10
C GLY A 79 -10.66 1.65 0.74
N LEU A 80 -9.90 2.68 1.16
CA LEU A 80 -10.47 3.91 1.72
C LEU A 80 -11.40 4.61 0.73
N ARG A 81 -11.02 4.67 -0.55
CA ARG A 81 -11.88 5.19 -1.61
C ARG A 81 -13.21 4.43 -1.72
N ALA A 82 -13.18 3.10 -1.60
CA ALA A 82 -14.39 2.28 -1.64
C ALA A 82 -15.32 2.59 -0.45
N ILE A 83 -14.76 2.73 0.77
CA ILE A 83 -15.50 3.14 1.97
C ILE A 83 -16.13 4.52 1.75
N ILE A 84 -15.37 5.50 1.24
CA ILE A 84 -15.88 6.85 0.95
C ILE A 84 -17.03 6.78 -0.06
N LEU A 85 -16.90 5.96 -1.11
CA LEU A 85 -17.97 5.76 -2.08
C LEU A 85 -19.24 5.13 -1.44
N ASP A 86 -19.11 4.27 -0.42
CA ASP A 86 -20.26 3.69 0.29
C ASP A 86 -21.05 4.75 1.09
N LEU A 87 -20.42 5.88 1.43
CA LEU A 87 -21.08 7.01 2.07
C LEU A 87 -21.90 7.89 1.10
N ASN A 88 -22.03 7.47 -0.17
CA ASN A 88 -22.77 8.16 -1.23
C ASN A 88 -22.47 9.68 -1.38
N PRO A 89 -21.20 10.09 -1.47
CA PRO A 89 -20.82 11.49 -1.62
C PRO A 89 -21.24 12.06 -2.98
N SER A 90 -21.40 13.38 -3.05
CA SER A 90 -21.64 14.07 -4.33
C SER A 90 -20.47 13.85 -5.32
N ARG A 91 -20.76 13.94 -6.63
CA ARG A 91 -19.74 13.84 -7.67
C ARG A 91 -18.58 14.82 -7.49
N LYS A 92 -18.86 16.06 -7.05
CA LYS A 92 -17.83 17.08 -6.76
C LYS A 92 -16.93 16.64 -5.60
N ALA A 93 -17.53 16.11 -4.52
CA ALA A 93 -16.78 15.59 -3.39
C ALA A 93 -15.90 14.40 -3.80
N MET A 94 -16.39 13.50 -4.65
CA MET A 94 -15.57 12.38 -5.16
C MET A 94 -14.37 12.83 -5.98
N VAL A 95 -14.49 13.90 -6.78
CA VAL A 95 -13.34 14.47 -7.51
C VAL A 95 -12.26 14.96 -6.54
N VAL A 96 -12.67 15.66 -5.48
CA VAL A 96 -11.75 16.14 -4.44
C VAL A 96 -11.08 14.96 -3.73
N TRP A 97 -11.85 13.97 -3.28
CA TRP A 97 -11.31 12.78 -2.62
C TRP A 97 -10.33 12.01 -3.51
N ASN A 98 -10.68 11.79 -4.78
CA ASN A 98 -9.78 11.11 -5.71
C ASN A 98 -8.46 11.88 -5.87
N SER A 99 -8.52 13.22 -5.97
CA SER A 99 -7.31 14.05 -6.06
C SER A 99 -6.47 13.98 -4.79
N LEU A 100 -7.08 14.11 -3.61
CA LEU A 100 -6.39 14.04 -2.32
C LEU A 100 -5.71 12.68 -2.11
N LEU A 101 -6.44 11.58 -2.33
CA LEU A 101 -5.90 10.23 -2.19
C LEU A 101 -4.76 9.99 -3.18
N THR A 102 -4.87 10.47 -4.42
CA THR A 102 -3.81 10.32 -5.43
C THR A 102 -2.56 11.09 -5.04
N VAL A 103 -2.69 12.37 -4.67
CA VAL A 103 -1.54 13.20 -4.26
C VAL A 103 -0.87 12.64 -3.01
N PHE A 104 -1.67 12.22 -2.02
CA PHE A 104 -1.16 11.60 -0.80
C PHE A 104 -0.40 10.30 -1.10
N GLY A 105 -0.98 9.41 -1.90
CA GLY A 105 -0.34 8.14 -2.27
C GLY A 105 0.96 8.34 -3.05
N LEU A 106 0.96 9.24 -4.03
CA LEU A 106 2.18 9.57 -4.79
C LEU A 106 3.26 10.16 -3.89
N SER A 107 2.88 11.07 -2.98
CA SER A 107 3.83 11.68 -2.04
C SER A 107 4.43 10.64 -1.09
N ALA A 108 3.61 9.73 -0.55
CA ALA A 108 4.05 8.65 0.32
C ALA A 108 5.01 7.69 -0.40
N ILE A 109 4.70 7.30 -1.64
CA ILE A 109 5.57 6.43 -2.45
C ILE A 109 6.88 7.13 -2.77
N VAL A 110 6.85 8.37 -3.27
CA VAL A 110 8.06 9.13 -3.61
C VAL A 110 8.96 9.30 -2.38
N TYR A 111 8.38 9.73 -1.27
CA TYR A 111 9.12 9.88 -0.01
C TYR A 111 9.69 8.55 0.48
N GLY A 112 8.90 7.47 0.45
CA GLY A 112 9.35 6.16 0.91
C GLY A 112 10.45 5.57 0.04
N ILE A 113 10.39 5.73 -1.29
CA ILE A 113 11.46 5.31 -2.21
C ILE A 113 12.72 6.15 -2.02
N TRP A 114 12.58 7.46 -1.84
CA TRP A 114 13.71 8.33 -1.51
C TRP A 114 14.36 7.91 -0.18
N LEU A 115 13.58 7.65 0.86
CA LEU A 115 14.07 7.20 2.16
C LEU A 115 14.79 5.84 2.03
N LEU A 116 14.17 4.88 1.34
CA LEU A 116 14.72 3.56 1.10
C LEU A 116 16.09 3.63 0.40
N THR A 117 16.17 4.39 -0.69
CA THR A 117 17.44 4.57 -1.43
C THR A 117 18.49 5.32 -0.62
N SER A 118 18.07 6.28 0.22
CA SER A 118 18.95 7.00 1.13
C SER A 118 19.51 6.11 2.25
N ILE A 119 18.77 5.09 2.70
CA ILE A 119 19.28 4.10 3.67
C ILE A 119 20.28 3.16 2.99
N VAL A 120 19.95 2.67 1.79
CA VAL A 120 20.86 1.79 1.01
C VAL A 120 22.20 2.47 0.75
N ALA A 121 22.20 3.77 0.47
CA ALA A 121 23.42 4.54 0.17
C ALA A 121 24.36 4.75 1.39
N GLN A 122 23.97 4.34 2.60
CA GLN A 122 24.75 4.57 3.82
C GLN A 122 25.69 3.43 4.23
N GLY A 123 25.64 2.29 3.54
CA GLY A 123 26.53 1.15 3.79
C GLY A 123 27.18 0.63 2.52
#